data_AF-A0A2S6D2Y7-F1
#
_entry.id   AF-A0A2S6D2Y7-F1
#
_cell.length_a   1.000
_cell.length_b   1.000
_cell.length_c   1.000
_cell.angle_alpha   90.00
_cell.angle_beta   90.00
_cell.angle_gamma   90.00
#
_symmetry.space_group_name_H-M   'P 1'
#
loop_
_entity.id
_entity.type
_entity.pdbx_description
1 polymer ?
#
loop_
_entity_poly.entity_id
_entity_poly.type
_entity_poly.pdbx_seq_one_letter_code
_entity_poly.pdbx_strand_id
1 'polypeptide(L)'
;MQFSYSRVDLFKRCPYHFKLRYIDKLTELPNYEANSPLIVGHALHTGIEKGKDAMLNEYFNAFPIVTDDVINEAIKLEHNLEKAETWLAKIDTNINFYNDYEFIHEFQINKPEFIGFVDLIVKRKATNDIAIIDFKYSNAVDKYKESPQLQIYKHYLEEEGYNIISMGYLFLPKSNIRQKKDESIIQFRNRLHQTMKKLKVTFIKIEPQEMDIIYFLNECREISNAIRNKTFDWLENPKDECFACNPRFAPEYLEQLRNEEGELIMTLPKNIRREKKIDERPDFWIYGDSYVGKSTFVDQFDDLLFLNTDGNTDNTTSPVVYIKDEVTKEGRITKRKFAWEQFLEIISELETDTESGFKAIAIDLFEDLREHCRIYVFDKNGWEHESDGGYGKGWAMVKTEFNNAIKRLKNLGYQIIYISKEVKSETTLKGGAIRTNFIPNIDDKTANFTTGTVDLTVRAFINGDGERLLQLSKQRNVFGGGRFNFLNDTCELNKNEFVQELVAAQKASHAKVTSKTKKQVEPISTEIIEEKPKTKRGRKKKESVEVEEAVEQVPPGEEETEEVIEEPKRKTRKRKSSTKEVVEEAKEENETEDEPKRTRRSRRKNAE
;
A
#
# COMPACT_ATOMS: atom_id res chain seq x y z
N MET A 1 16.32 37.09 7.06
CA MET A 1 15.93 35.86 7.80
C MET A 1 16.61 35.94 9.15
N GLN A 2 15.99 35.47 10.23
CA GLN A 2 16.68 35.40 11.53
C GLN A 2 17.50 34.11 11.56
N PHE A 3 18.79 34.21 11.87
CA PHE A 3 19.73 33.08 11.92
C PHE A 3 19.87 32.54 13.34
N SER A 4 20.45 31.35 13.44
CA SER A 4 20.96 30.76 14.68
C SER A 4 22.26 30.03 14.30
N TYR A 5 23.12 29.72 15.27
CA TYR A 5 24.32 28.91 14.99
C TYR A 5 23.96 27.60 14.27
N SER A 6 22.93 26.90 14.75
CA SER A 6 22.39 25.67 14.14
C SER A 6 21.81 25.84 12.73
N ARG A 7 21.29 27.02 12.37
CA ARG A 7 20.84 27.33 11.00
C ARG A 7 22.01 27.46 10.04
N VAL A 8 23.07 28.16 10.43
CA VAL A 8 24.26 28.39 9.57
C VAL A 8 25.10 27.12 9.45
N ASP A 9 25.30 26.39 10.55
CA ASP A 9 25.95 25.07 10.53
C ASP A 9 25.16 24.05 9.68
N LEU A 10 23.82 24.06 9.72
CA LEU A 10 23.03 23.20 8.82
C LEU A 10 23.24 23.57 7.36
N PHE A 11 23.23 24.87 7.02
CA PHE A 11 23.49 25.33 5.65
C PHE A 11 24.86 24.86 5.15
N LYS A 12 25.92 25.04 5.95
CA LYS A 12 27.28 24.56 5.64
C LYS A 12 27.33 23.04 5.41
N ARG A 13 26.60 22.26 6.22
CA ARG A 13 26.65 20.79 6.16
C ARG A 13 25.73 20.16 5.12
N CYS A 14 24.60 20.78 4.78
CA CYS A 14 23.72 20.32 3.70
C CYS A 14 22.73 21.46 3.32
N PRO A 15 23.05 22.27 2.29
CA PRO A 15 22.16 23.33 1.82
C PRO A 15 20.78 22.83 1.40
N TYR A 16 20.68 21.64 0.80
CA TYR A 16 19.40 21.02 0.46
C TYR A 16 18.52 20.76 1.69
N HIS A 17 19.10 20.22 2.77
CA HIS A 17 18.36 20.02 4.03
C HIS A 17 17.95 21.36 4.65
N PHE A 18 18.81 22.37 4.62
CA PHE A 18 18.44 23.74 5.04
C PHE A 18 17.25 24.29 4.24
N LYS A 19 17.20 24.08 2.91
CA LYS A 19 16.07 24.47 2.06
C LYS A 19 14.77 23.81 2.54
N LEU A 20 14.75 22.49 2.60
CA LEU A 20 13.55 21.73 2.96
C LEU A 20 13.03 22.11 4.36
N ARG A 21 13.93 22.32 5.33
CA ARG A 21 13.58 22.67 6.71
C ARG A 21 13.15 24.12 6.91
N TYR A 22 13.83 25.10 6.29
CA TYR A 22 13.67 26.52 6.63
C TYR A 22 13.09 27.39 5.51
N ILE A 23 13.21 26.98 4.24
CA ILE A 23 12.63 27.68 3.08
C ILE A 23 11.27 27.07 2.75
N ASP A 24 11.23 25.75 2.49
CA ASP A 24 10.01 25.02 2.16
C ASP A 24 9.17 24.64 3.40
N LYS A 25 9.79 24.68 4.60
CA LYS A 25 9.18 24.48 5.93
C LYS A 25 8.51 23.11 6.12
N LEU A 26 9.10 22.07 5.54
CA LEU A 26 8.62 20.69 5.73
C LEU A 26 8.87 20.22 7.17
N THR A 27 7.93 19.44 7.71
CA THR A 27 8.00 18.88 9.08
C THR A 27 8.93 17.67 9.12
N GLU A 28 10.07 17.78 9.78
CA GLU A 28 10.93 16.63 10.09
C GLU A 28 10.24 15.72 11.13
N LEU A 29 10.18 14.42 10.84
CA LEU A 29 9.90 13.41 11.86
C LEU A 29 11.11 13.29 12.79
N PRO A 30 10.92 13.31 14.12
CA PRO A 30 12.03 13.23 15.06
C PRO A 30 12.70 11.85 15.01
N ASN A 31 13.99 11.81 15.31
CA ASN A 31 14.69 10.54 15.50
C ASN A 31 14.32 9.94 16.87
N TYR A 32 13.49 8.90 16.86
CA TYR A 32 13.05 8.12 18.03
C TYR A 32 14.06 7.08 18.54
N GLU A 33 15.33 7.10 18.10
CA GLU A 33 16.39 6.36 18.77
C GLU A 33 16.56 6.82 20.23
N ALA A 34 16.65 5.90 21.18
CA ALA A 34 16.75 6.23 22.61
C ALA A 34 17.89 7.22 22.94
N ASN A 35 19.00 7.13 22.22
CA ASN A 35 20.21 7.95 22.40
C ASN A 35 20.27 9.19 21.49
N SER A 36 19.15 9.54 20.85
CA SER A 36 18.95 10.67 19.93
C SER A 36 19.46 11.99 20.53
N PRO A 37 20.44 12.66 19.91
CA PRO A 37 21.10 13.82 20.52
C PRO A 37 20.17 14.99 20.88
N LEU A 38 19.09 15.20 20.12
CA LEU A 38 18.13 16.27 20.37
C LEU A 38 17.24 15.96 21.58
N ILE A 39 16.66 14.75 21.63
CA ILE A 39 15.76 14.33 22.72
C ILE A 39 16.54 14.27 24.04
N VAL A 40 17.72 13.63 24.03
CA VAL A 40 18.55 13.49 25.23
C VAL A 40 19.11 14.83 25.70
N GLY A 41 19.43 15.75 24.78
CA GLY A 41 19.83 17.12 25.12
C GLY A 41 18.71 17.92 25.79
N HIS A 42 17.54 17.99 25.16
CA HIS A 42 16.40 18.79 25.67
C HIS A 42 15.91 18.30 27.04
N ALA A 43 15.84 16.99 27.24
CA ALA A 43 15.52 16.40 28.53
C ALA A 43 16.58 16.71 29.60
N LEU A 44 17.87 16.64 29.25
CA LEU A 44 18.97 16.95 30.16
C LEU A 44 18.95 18.42 30.61
N HIS A 45 18.74 19.36 29.68
CA HIS A 45 18.61 20.79 30.00
C HIS A 45 17.42 21.03 30.92
N THR A 46 16.25 20.46 30.58
CA THR A 46 15.04 20.48 31.42
C THR A 46 15.30 19.91 32.82
N GLY A 47 16.15 18.89 32.94
CA GLY A 47 16.57 18.34 34.23
C GLY A 47 17.42 19.27 35.07
N ILE A 48 18.38 19.96 34.44
CA ILE A 48 19.29 20.90 35.12
C ILE A 48 18.57 22.17 35.57
N GLU A 49 17.51 22.58 34.86
CA GLU A 49 16.64 23.72 35.24
C GLU A 49 15.54 23.32 36.24
N LYS A 50 14.79 22.24 35.96
CA LYS A 50 13.51 21.90 36.63
C LYS A 50 13.55 20.61 37.45
N GLY A 51 14.70 19.94 37.53
CA GLY A 51 14.92 18.73 38.32
C GLY A 51 14.52 17.42 37.64
N LYS A 52 14.82 16.32 38.33
CA LYS A 52 14.74 14.94 37.82
C LYS A 52 13.38 14.57 37.21
N ASP A 53 12.27 14.89 37.88
CA ASP A 53 10.95 14.46 37.43
C ASP A 53 10.54 15.19 36.15
N ALA A 54 10.96 16.45 35.96
CA ALA A 54 10.74 17.18 34.71
C ALA A 54 11.53 16.55 33.55
N MET A 55 12.82 16.23 33.76
CA MET A 55 13.65 15.51 32.78
C MET A 55 13.04 14.18 32.35
N LEU A 56 12.58 13.36 33.30
CA LEU A 56 12.04 12.04 32.97
C LEU A 56 10.71 12.15 32.22
N ASN A 57 9.82 13.08 32.61
CA ASN A 57 8.59 13.34 31.87
C ASN A 57 8.88 13.84 30.44
N GLU A 58 9.76 14.83 30.29
CA GLU A 58 10.18 15.35 28.97
C GLU A 58 10.78 14.24 28.09
N TYR A 59 11.69 13.45 28.65
CA TYR A 59 12.35 12.35 27.94
C TYR A 59 11.37 11.26 27.50
N PHE A 60 10.52 10.75 28.40
CA PHE A 60 9.61 9.66 28.03
C PHE A 60 8.48 10.12 27.10
N ASN A 61 7.96 11.35 27.25
CA ASN A 61 6.91 11.88 26.37
C ASN A 61 7.39 12.13 24.93
N ALA A 62 8.71 12.19 24.69
CA ALA A 62 9.28 12.32 23.35
C ALA A 62 9.20 11.03 22.49
N PHE A 63 8.81 9.88 23.06
CA PHE A 63 8.72 8.60 22.35
C PHE A 63 7.28 8.07 22.31
N PRO A 64 6.78 7.58 21.14
CA PRO A 64 5.45 6.98 21.04
C PRO A 64 5.35 5.61 21.73
N ILE A 65 6.49 4.93 21.92
CA ILE A 65 6.60 3.64 22.61
C ILE A 65 7.89 3.65 23.44
N VAL A 66 7.79 3.37 24.74
CA VAL A 66 8.95 3.22 25.63
C VAL A 66 9.51 1.80 25.50
N THR A 67 10.74 1.68 25.05
CA THR A 67 11.47 0.40 24.95
C THR A 67 12.48 0.21 26.08
N ASP A 68 13.05 -0.98 26.23
CA ASP A 68 14.12 -1.20 27.20
C ASP A 68 15.33 -0.28 26.97
N ASP A 69 15.64 0.08 25.73
CA ASP A 69 16.73 1.02 25.41
C ASP A 69 16.41 2.47 25.80
N VAL A 70 15.15 2.90 25.67
CA VAL A 70 14.69 4.20 26.19
C VAL A 70 14.87 4.22 27.72
N ILE A 71 14.47 3.16 28.42
CA ILE A 71 14.69 3.03 29.87
C ILE A 71 16.20 2.99 30.21
N ASN A 72 17.02 2.33 29.40
CA ASN A 72 18.47 2.25 29.60
C ASN A 72 19.16 3.60 29.41
N GLU A 73 18.74 4.45 28.47
CA GLU A 73 19.29 5.79 28.31
C GLU A 73 18.74 6.76 29.39
N ALA A 74 17.49 6.60 29.84
CA ALA A 74 16.94 7.34 30.98
C ALA A 74 17.78 7.13 32.27
N ILE A 75 18.23 5.91 32.55
CA ILE A 75 19.17 5.62 33.66
C ILE A 75 20.49 6.39 33.50
N LYS A 76 20.99 6.59 32.27
CA LYS A 76 22.19 7.40 32.02
C LYS A 76 21.94 8.89 32.26
N LEU A 77 20.76 9.39 31.88
CA LEU A 77 20.32 10.76 32.14
C LEU A 77 20.29 11.06 33.63
N GLU A 78 19.67 10.21 34.45
CA GLU A 78 19.69 10.34 35.92
C GLU A 78 21.11 10.53 36.48
N HIS A 79 22.04 9.66 36.07
CA HIS A 79 23.42 9.66 36.58
C HIS A 79 24.25 10.82 36.03
N ASN A 80 23.77 11.51 34.99
CA ASN A 80 24.44 12.69 34.45
C ASN A 80 23.83 13.99 35.02
N LEU A 81 22.54 14.00 35.35
CA LEU A 81 21.91 15.06 36.16
C LEU A 81 22.56 15.15 37.55
N GLU A 82 22.66 14.02 38.29
CA GLU A 82 23.34 13.97 39.61
C GLU A 82 24.75 14.58 39.57
N LYS A 83 25.47 14.41 38.46
CA LYS A 83 26.82 14.96 38.26
C LYS A 83 26.82 16.43 37.86
N ALA A 84 25.86 16.86 37.04
CA ALA A 84 25.69 18.27 36.69
C ALA A 84 25.39 19.07 37.97
N GLU A 85 24.41 18.64 38.77
CA GLU A 85 24.11 19.18 40.10
C GLU A 85 25.36 19.20 41.01
N THR A 86 26.09 18.09 41.11
CA THR A 86 27.33 17.99 41.92
C THR A 86 28.45 18.92 41.44
N TRP A 87 28.47 19.28 40.15
CA TRP A 87 29.45 20.19 39.56
C TRP A 87 29.02 21.66 39.71
N LEU A 88 27.73 21.97 39.52
CA LEU A 88 27.13 23.28 39.76
C LEU A 88 27.22 23.69 41.24
N ALA A 89 27.04 22.75 42.16
CA ALA A 89 27.24 22.94 43.61
C ALA A 89 28.71 23.24 44.02
N LYS A 90 29.64 23.33 43.06
CA LYS A 90 31.06 23.65 43.26
C LYS A 90 31.56 24.70 42.25
N ILE A 91 30.65 25.47 41.67
CA ILE A 91 30.96 26.36 40.54
C ILE A 91 32.00 27.44 40.89
N ASP A 92 31.97 27.97 42.11
CA ASP A 92 32.99 28.84 42.71
C ASP A 92 34.42 28.33 42.47
N THR A 93 34.65 27.02 42.66
CA THR A 93 35.98 26.40 42.53
C THR A 93 36.22 25.77 41.16
N ASN A 94 35.16 25.44 40.41
CA ASN A 94 35.29 24.85 39.07
C ASN A 94 35.59 25.90 37.98
N ILE A 95 35.14 27.14 38.16
CA ILE A 95 35.36 28.25 37.19
C ILE A 95 35.92 29.53 37.83
N ASN A 96 36.35 29.49 39.10
CA ASN A 96 36.86 30.63 39.88
C ASN A 96 35.86 31.82 39.99
N PHE A 97 34.56 31.52 40.05
CA PHE A 97 33.48 32.52 40.06
C PHE A 97 32.88 32.66 41.46
N TYR A 98 33.64 33.29 42.36
CA TYR A 98 33.24 33.53 43.76
C TYR A 98 32.19 34.65 43.90
N ASN A 99 31.67 34.85 45.12
CA ASN A 99 30.63 35.81 45.53
C ASN A 99 29.21 35.41 45.12
N ASP A 100 28.21 36.07 45.71
CA ASP A 100 26.79 35.73 45.54
C ASP A 100 26.30 35.90 44.09
N TYR A 101 25.80 34.81 43.49
CA TYR A 101 25.36 34.71 42.10
C TYR A 101 23.95 34.14 41.97
N GLU A 102 23.38 34.30 40.78
CA GLU A 102 22.12 33.70 40.34
C GLU A 102 22.35 32.85 39.09
N PHE A 103 21.56 31.78 38.93
CA PHE A 103 21.54 30.94 37.74
C PHE A 103 20.36 31.36 36.85
N ILE A 104 20.65 31.64 35.59
CA ILE A 104 19.67 31.99 34.56
C ILE A 104 19.78 30.92 33.47
N HIS A 105 18.79 30.04 33.42
CA HIS A 105 18.73 28.93 32.47
C HIS A 105 18.03 29.36 31.17
N GLU A 106 18.37 28.72 30.06
CA GLU A 106 17.73 28.89 28.74
C GLU A 106 17.54 30.37 28.31
N PHE A 107 18.56 31.19 28.56
CA PHE A 107 18.49 32.63 28.29
C PHE A 107 18.37 32.89 26.77
N GLN A 108 17.26 33.49 26.36
CA GLN A 108 16.96 33.76 24.97
C GLN A 108 17.61 35.05 24.47
N ILE A 109 18.62 34.93 23.61
CA ILE A 109 19.14 36.04 22.81
C ILE A 109 18.21 36.21 21.60
N ASN A 110 17.59 37.39 21.45
CA ASN A 110 16.64 37.68 20.38
C ASN A 110 16.92 39.04 19.73
N LYS A 111 17.74 39.05 18.66
CA LYS A 111 18.05 40.21 17.82
C LYS A 111 17.35 40.08 16.46
N PRO A 112 17.15 41.16 15.68
CA PRO A 112 16.51 41.08 14.35
C PRO A 112 17.17 40.08 13.37
N GLU A 113 18.50 39.91 13.48
CA GLU A 113 19.27 39.02 12.60
C GLU A 113 19.59 37.66 13.25
N PHE A 114 19.47 37.51 14.58
CA PHE A 114 19.91 36.32 15.32
C PHE A 114 18.96 35.89 16.45
N ILE A 115 18.76 34.58 16.60
CA ILE A 115 18.13 33.94 17.75
C ILE A 115 19.01 32.81 18.27
N GLY A 116 19.21 32.78 19.59
CA GLY A 116 19.95 31.75 20.31
C GLY A 116 19.39 31.53 21.71
N PHE A 117 19.69 30.38 22.29
CA PHE A 117 19.33 30.01 23.66
C PHE A 117 20.61 29.56 24.37
N VAL A 118 20.86 30.14 25.54
CA VAL A 118 22.07 29.90 26.33
C VAL A 118 21.70 29.05 27.54
N ASP A 119 22.15 27.80 27.54
CA ASP A 119 21.70 26.75 28.47
C ASP A 119 21.80 27.19 29.94
N LEU A 120 22.94 27.79 30.32
CA LEU A 120 23.15 28.42 31.63
C LEU A 120 24.03 29.67 31.55
N ILE A 121 23.53 30.76 32.13
CA ILE A 121 24.30 31.94 32.52
C ILE A 121 24.39 31.97 34.06
N VAL A 122 25.62 32.04 34.59
CA VAL A 122 25.90 32.29 36.00
C VAL A 122 26.19 33.78 36.15
N LYS A 123 25.33 34.54 36.84
CA LYS A 123 25.45 35.99 36.93
C LYS A 123 25.75 36.44 38.35
N ARG A 124 26.74 37.31 38.53
CA ARG A 124 27.07 37.92 39.83
C ARG A 124 25.99 38.95 40.17
N LYS A 125 25.34 38.87 41.34
CA LYS A 125 24.22 39.78 41.66
C LYS A 125 24.62 41.27 41.81
N ALA A 126 25.90 41.54 42.04
CA ALA A 126 26.42 42.87 42.33
C ALA A 126 27.00 43.62 41.11
N THR A 127 27.11 42.97 39.94
CA THR A 127 27.71 43.52 38.72
C THR A 127 27.04 42.92 37.48
N ASN A 128 27.45 43.34 36.28
CA ASN A 128 27.07 42.66 35.04
C ASN A 128 28.01 41.50 34.67
N ASP A 129 28.82 41.00 35.62
CA ASP A 129 29.73 39.89 35.37
C ASP A 129 28.97 38.57 35.25
N ILE A 130 29.25 37.83 34.18
CA ILE A 130 28.65 36.54 33.89
C ILE A 130 29.69 35.47 33.55
N ALA A 131 29.30 34.21 33.72
CA ALA A 131 29.93 33.07 33.08
C ALA A 131 28.90 32.27 32.27
N ILE A 132 29.29 31.80 31.08
CA ILE A 132 28.43 31.06 30.15
C ILE A 132 28.81 29.58 30.17
N ILE A 133 27.84 28.70 30.40
CA ILE A 133 28.02 27.24 30.38
C ILE A 133 26.98 26.62 29.45
N ASP A 134 27.49 25.78 28.55
CA ASP A 134 26.68 24.97 27.62
C ASP A 134 26.92 23.48 27.93
N PHE A 135 25.85 22.68 27.97
CA PHE A 135 25.87 21.28 28.41
C PHE A 135 25.88 20.32 27.21
N LYS A 136 26.99 19.61 26.99
CA LYS A 136 27.11 18.64 25.89
C LYS A 136 27.09 17.19 26.37
N TYR A 137 26.04 16.43 26.03
CA TYR A 137 26.03 14.97 26.16
C TYR A 137 26.79 14.29 25.02
N SER A 138 28.13 14.42 25.03
CA SER A 138 29.00 13.91 23.98
C SER A 138 30.40 13.56 24.50
N ASN A 139 31.06 12.64 23.79
CA ASN A 139 32.48 12.34 24.00
C ASN A 139 33.39 13.04 22.97
N ALA A 140 32.82 13.74 21.98
CA ALA A 140 33.54 14.35 20.86
C ALA A 140 34.13 15.73 21.22
N VAL A 141 34.94 15.77 22.28
CA VAL A 141 35.47 16.99 22.93
C VAL A 141 36.09 17.99 21.94
N ASP A 142 37.00 17.55 21.09
CA ASP A 142 37.83 18.48 20.31
C ASP A 142 37.04 19.27 19.26
N LYS A 143 36.04 18.64 18.63
CA LYS A 143 35.14 19.30 17.66
C LYS A 143 34.36 20.48 18.26
N TYR A 144 34.14 20.51 19.57
CA TYR A 144 33.49 21.64 20.23
C TYR A 144 34.47 22.77 20.63
N LYS A 145 35.78 22.52 20.70
CA LYS A 145 36.76 23.60 20.90
C LYS A 145 36.80 24.55 19.71
N GLU A 146 36.53 24.01 18.53
CA GLU A 146 36.43 24.70 17.23
C GLU A 146 35.00 25.19 16.91
N SER A 147 34.07 25.10 17.89
CA SER A 147 32.66 25.51 17.69
C SER A 147 32.45 26.96 18.10
N PRO A 148 32.14 27.88 17.16
CA PRO A 148 31.99 29.31 17.43
C PRO A 148 30.71 29.67 18.20
N GLN A 149 29.85 28.68 18.54
CA GLN A 149 28.58 28.86 19.26
C GLN A 149 28.72 29.80 20.47
N LEU A 150 29.71 29.57 21.34
CA LEU A 150 29.94 30.39 22.53
C LEU A 150 30.50 31.78 22.22
N GLN A 151 31.27 31.96 21.14
CA GLN A 151 31.75 33.28 20.70
C GLN A 151 30.59 34.17 20.25
N ILE A 152 29.63 33.57 19.53
CA ILE A 152 28.41 34.25 19.06
C ILE A 152 27.53 34.64 20.26
N TYR A 153 27.39 33.77 21.26
CA TYR A 153 26.66 34.09 22.50
C TYR A 153 27.34 35.21 23.29
N LYS A 154 28.67 35.13 23.47
CA LYS A 154 29.48 36.19 24.09
C LYS A 154 29.22 37.56 23.41
N HIS A 155 29.35 37.63 22.08
CA HIS A 155 29.17 38.86 21.31
C HIS A 155 27.82 39.55 21.60
N TYR A 156 26.71 38.83 21.49
CA TYR A 156 25.37 39.41 21.68
C TYR A 156 25.02 39.73 23.14
N LEU A 157 25.68 39.09 24.12
CA LEU A 157 25.55 39.42 25.54
C LEU A 157 26.41 40.64 25.92
N GLU A 158 27.56 40.85 25.28
CA GLU A 158 28.35 42.09 25.43
C GLU A 158 27.61 43.30 24.85
N GLU A 159 26.86 43.13 23.75
CA GLU A 159 25.92 44.17 23.25
C GLU A 159 24.78 44.50 24.23
N GLU A 160 24.44 43.59 25.15
CA GLU A 160 23.45 43.82 26.23
C GLU A 160 24.09 44.38 27.51
N GLY A 161 25.40 44.64 27.48
CA GLY A 161 26.15 45.22 28.60
C GLY A 161 26.62 44.21 29.65
N TYR A 162 26.64 42.92 29.33
CA TYR A 162 27.25 41.88 30.18
C TYR A 162 28.77 41.77 29.97
N ASN A 163 29.49 41.32 31.01
CA ASN A 163 30.93 41.09 30.98
C ASN A 163 31.23 39.60 31.21
N ILE A 164 31.76 38.90 30.19
CA ILE A 164 31.98 37.45 30.24
C ILE A 164 33.35 37.15 30.87
N ILE A 165 33.36 36.75 32.15
CA ILE A 165 34.59 36.33 32.87
C ILE A 165 35.06 34.94 32.41
N SER A 166 34.12 34.06 32.07
CA SER A 166 34.42 32.69 31.66
C SER A 166 33.33 32.14 30.75
N MET A 167 33.71 31.33 29.76
CA MET A 167 32.76 30.56 28.97
C MET A 167 33.33 29.17 28.71
N GLY A 168 32.47 28.16 28.61
CA GLY A 168 32.92 26.81 28.33
C GLY A 168 31.82 25.78 28.19
N TYR A 169 32.21 24.58 27.75
CA TYR A 169 31.33 23.43 27.61
C TYR A 169 31.51 22.47 28.78
N LEU A 170 30.41 22.04 29.40
CA LEU A 170 30.41 20.94 30.37
C LEU A 170 30.00 19.63 29.68
N PHE A 171 30.96 18.74 29.49
CA PHE A 171 30.73 17.43 28.90
C PHE A 171 30.24 16.43 29.94
N LEU A 172 29.01 15.96 29.74
CA LEU A 172 28.45 14.85 30.50
C LEU A 172 28.71 13.53 29.74
N PRO A 173 29.29 12.50 30.39
CA PRO A 173 29.88 11.37 29.69
C PRO A 173 28.84 10.45 29.05
N LYS A 174 29.03 10.12 27.77
CA LYS A 174 28.16 9.19 27.00
C LYS A 174 28.73 7.77 27.02
N SER A 175 27.98 6.82 27.55
CA SER A 175 28.44 5.42 27.68
C SER A 175 27.96 4.53 26.52
N ASN A 176 28.93 4.01 25.75
CA ASN A 176 28.72 3.06 24.65
C ASN A 176 28.57 1.60 25.15
N ILE A 177 28.11 1.44 26.39
CA ILE A 177 27.94 0.13 27.04
C ILE A 177 26.74 -0.61 26.42
N ARG A 178 26.95 -1.87 26.03
CA ARG A 178 25.93 -2.76 25.44
C ARG A 178 25.66 -3.94 26.37
N GLN A 179 24.43 -4.46 26.36
CA GLN A 179 24.05 -5.71 27.01
C GLN A 179 24.76 -6.89 26.34
N LYS A 180 25.14 -7.91 27.11
CA LYS A 180 25.71 -9.14 26.55
C LYS A 180 24.65 -10.19 26.22
N LYS A 181 24.99 -11.19 25.40
CA LYS A 181 24.10 -12.33 25.07
C LYS A 181 23.77 -13.21 26.28
N ASP A 182 24.67 -13.27 27.26
CA ASP A 182 24.61 -14.05 28.50
C ASP A 182 24.00 -13.28 29.69
N GLU A 183 23.57 -12.04 29.49
CA GLU A 183 23.22 -11.11 30.56
C GLU A 183 21.74 -10.72 30.54
N SER A 184 21.04 -10.93 31.66
CA SER A 184 19.65 -10.46 31.82
C SER A 184 19.56 -8.94 31.93
N ILE A 185 18.41 -8.36 31.57
CA ILE A 185 18.17 -6.91 31.57
C ILE A 185 18.45 -6.29 32.96
N ILE A 186 18.14 -7.00 34.05
CA ILE A 186 18.38 -6.54 35.43
C ILE A 186 19.89 -6.53 35.74
N GLN A 187 20.64 -7.56 35.34
CA GLN A 187 22.10 -7.59 35.48
C GLN A 187 22.75 -6.47 34.65
N PHE A 188 22.26 -6.24 33.43
CA PHE A 188 22.73 -5.16 32.58
C PHE A 188 22.49 -3.79 33.21
N ARG A 189 21.29 -3.50 33.72
CA ARG A 189 20.98 -2.23 34.40
C ARG A 189 21.84 -2.02 35.65
N ASN A 190 22.08 -3.07 36.44
CA ASN A 190 23.03 -3.01 37.57
C ASN A 190 24.47 -2.68 37.12
N ARG A 191 24.94 -3.30 36.03
CA ARG A 191 26.26 -2.98 35.44
C ARG A 191 26.33 -1.57 34.84
N LEU A 192 25.23 -1.09 34.27
CA LEU A 192 25.05 0.28 33.76
C LEU A 192 25.17 1.31 34.88
N HIS A 193 24.44 1.16 35.99
CA HIS A 193 24.57 2.00 37.19
C HIS A 193 26.04 2.07 37.67
N GLN A 194 26.69 0.91 37.85
CA GLN A 194 28.11 0.85 38.26
C GLN A 194 29.08 1.49 37.27
N THR A 195 28.76 1.47 35.97
CA THR A 195 29.57 2.10 34.92
C THR A 195 29.38 3.61 34.92
N MET A 196 28.14 4.09 34.98
CA MET A 196 27.83 5.52 35.00
C MET A 196 28.42 6.21 36.24
N LYS A 197 28.44 5.55 37.41
CA LYS A 197 29.07 6.08 38.64
C LYS A 197 30.60 6.21 38.58
N LYS A 198 31.28 5.53 37.65
CA LYS A 198 32.74 5.66 37.43
C LYS A 198 33.12 6.80 36.47
N LEU A 199 32.20 7.18 35.58
CA LEU A 199 32.45 8.20 34.55
C LEU A 199 32.27 9.62 35.11
N LYS A 200 33.32 10.43 35.02
CA LYS A 200 33.33 11.84 35.47
C LYS A 200 32.87 12.79 34.37
N VAL A 201 32.50 14.01 34.76
CA VAL A 201 32.27 15.14 33.85
C VAL A 201 33.59 15.83 33.51
N THR A 202 33.63 16.49 32.35
CA THR A 202 34.80 17.27 31.91
C THR A 202 34.34 18.67 31.54
N PHE A 203 34.85 19.69 32.23
CA PHE A 203 34.63 21.09 31.84
C PHE A 203 35.79 21.58 30.97
N ILE A 204 35.49 22.33 29.91
CA ILE A 204 36.48 22.91 29.01
C ILE A 204 36.18 24.40 28.84
N LYS A 205 37.05 25.26 29.39
CA LYS A 205 37.02 26.69 29.14
C LYS A 205 37.40 26.97 27.69
N ILE A 206 36.66 27.88 27.05
CA ILE A 206 36.94 28.40 25.71
C ILE A 206 37.45 29.84 25.85
N GLU A 207 38.52 30.17 25.14
CA GLU A 207 39.09 31.51 25.11
C GLU A 207 38.43 32.36 24.01
N PRO A 208 38.33 33.70 24.15
CA PRO A 208 37.71 34.55 23.13
C PRO A 208 38.42 34.49 21.78
N GLN A 209 37.65 34.35 20.69
CA GLN A 209 38.14 34.34 19.31
C GLN A 209 37.31 35.30 18.46
N GLU A 210 37.81 36.52 18.24
CA GLU A 210 37.08 37.60 17.57
C GLU A 210 36.76 37.30 16.09
N MET A 211 37.64 36.54 15.42
CA MET A 211 37.49 36.18 14.01
C MET A 211 36.24 35.33 13.74
N ASP A 212 35.84 34.47 14.68
CA ASP A 212 34.67 33.59 14.54
C ASP A 212 33.37 34.39 14.35
N ILE A 213 33.26 35.53 15.02
CA ILE A 213 32.12 36.45 14.92
C ILE A 213 32.09 37.07 13.51
N ILE A 214 33.25 37.47 12.99
CA ILE A 214 33.39 38.05 11.64
C ILE A 214 33.00 37.02 10.56
N TYR A 215 33.46 35.78 10.69
CA TYR A 215 33.07 34.69 9.78
C TYR A 215 31.56 34.42 9.85
N PHE A 216 30.99 34.24 11.05
CA PHE A 216 29.56 33.98 11.22
C PHE A 216 28.67 35.10 10.65
N LEU A 217 29.02 36.37 10.86
CA LEU A 217 28.27 37.50 10.31
C LEU A 217 28.37 37.60 8.78
N ASN A 218 29.52 37.23 8.20
CA ASN A 218 29.66 37.17 6.74
C ASN A 218 28.84 36.02 6.15
N GLU A 219 28.86 34.84 6.75
CA GLU A 219 28.05 33.68 6.35
C GLU A 219 26.55 34.00 6.38
N CYS A 220 26.06 34.69 7.41
CA CYS A 220 24.67 35.15 7.48
C CYS A 220 24.29 36.09 6.31
N ARG A 221 25.22 36.94 5.87
CA ARG A 221 25.04 37.83 4.70
C ARG A 221 25.07 37.05 3.40
N GLU A 222 26.01 36.13 3.23
CA GLU A 222 26.13 35.27 2.04
C GLU A 222 24.87 34.42 1.84
N ILE A 223 24.40 33.72 2.87
CA ILE A 223 23.16 32.94 2.84
C ILE A 223 21.96 33.84 2.51
N SER A 224 21.86 35.01 3.13
CA SER A 224 20.78 35.97 2.86
C SER A 224 20.76 36.47 1.41
N ASN A 225 21.94 36.79 0.86
CA ASN A 225 22.08 37.27 -0.52
C ASN A 225 21.79 36.15 -1.53
N ALA A 226 22.28 34.94 -1.28
CA ALA A 226 22.07 33.79 -2.14
C ALA A 226 20.58 33.39 -2.22
N ILE A 227 19.87 33.38 -1.08
CA ILE A 227 18.41 33.20 -1.02
C ILE A 227 17.68 34.33 -1.77
N ARG A 228 18.05 35.59 -1.52
CA ARG A 228 17.39 36.76 -2.12
C ARG A 228 17.52 36.79 -3.65
N ASN A 229 18.70 36.45 -4.16
CA ASN A 229 19.00 36.49 -5.59
C ASN A 229 18.57 35.21 -6.32
N LYS A 230 18.20 34.14 -5.57
CA LYS A 230 17.92 32.78 -6.09
C LYS A 230 19.10 32.15 -6.84
N THR A 231 20.32 32.53 -6.49
CA THR A 231 21.58 32.10 -7.13
C THR A 231 22.28 30.99 -6.35
N PHE A 232 21.52 30.08 -5.72
CA PHE A 232 22.10 29.01 -4.91
C PHE A 232 21.66 27.64 -5.41
N ASP A 233 22.65 26.83 -5.80
CA ASP A 233 22.45 25.42 -6.11
C ASP A 233 22.27 24.64 -4.80
N TRP A 234 21.08 24.09 -4.60
CA TRP A 234 20.71 23.37 -3.38
C TRP A 234 21.33 21.97 -3.34
N LEU A 235 22.64 21.92 -3.23
CA LEU A 235 23.43 20.70 -3.20
C LEU A 235 23.13 19.87 -1.95
N GLU A 236 23.09 18.56 -2.14
CA GLU A 236 23.09 17.55 -1.09
C GLU A 236 24.51 17.36 -0.54
N ASN A 237 24.66 16.73 0.63
CA ASN A 237 25.98 16.46 1.22
C ASN A 237 26.60 15.22 0.54
N PRO A 238 27.74 15.34 -0.18
CA PRO A 238 28.31 14.25 -0.97
C PRO A 238 28.99 13.14 -0.16
N LYS A 239 28.84 13.13 1.17
CA LYS A 239 29.46 12.15 2.09
C LYS A 239 28.48 11.42 3.01
N ASP A 240 27.18 11.75 2.96
CA ASP A 240 26.19 11.33 3.97
C ASP A 240 26.53 11.70 5.44
N GLU A 241 27.47 12.63 5.66
CA GLU A 241 27.85 13.11 7.00
C GLU A 241 26.75 13.94 7.69
N CYS A 242 25.64 14.25 7.02
CA CYS A 242 24.44 14.72 7.70
C CYS A 242 23.69 13.53 8.30
N PHE A 243 23.46 13.57 9.62
CA PHE A 243 22.58 12.64 10.36
C PHE A 243 21.12 12.58 9.82
N ALA A 244 20.81 13.42 8.83
CA ALA A 244 19.55 13.51 8.10
C ALA A 244 19.79 13.67 6.58
N CYS A 245 20.76 12.95 5.99
CA CYS A 245 20.80 12.74 4.51
C CYS A 245 19.67 11.85 4.00
N ASN A 246 19.04 11.05 4.87
CA ASN A 246 17.65 10.64 4.69
C ASN A 246 16.79 11.48 5.67
N PRO A 247 16.45 12.74 5.33
CA PRO A 247 15.67 13.58 6.20
C PRO A 247 14.22 13.12 6.12
N ARG A 248 13.73 12.52 7.20
CA ARG A 248 12.39 11.92 7.29
C ARG A 248 11.31 13.01 7.38
N PHE A 249 11.20 13.87 6.37
CA PHE A 249 10.12 14.84 6.25
C PHE A 249 8.79 14.11 6.09
N ALA A 250 7.79 14.42 6.92
CA ALA A 250 6.52 13.71 6.98
C ALA A 250 5.70 13.87 5.67
N PRO A 251 5.54 12.82 4.84
CA PRO A 251 4.93 12.93 3.52
C PRO A 251 3.61 12.13 3.49
N GLU A 252 2.59 12.62 4.17
CA GLU A 252 1.19 12.11 4.13
C GLU A 252 1.01 10.58 4.33
N TYR A 253 1.85 9.98 5.19
CA TYR A 253 1.79 8.61 5.76
C TYR A 253 1.86 7.41 4.81
N LEU A 254 1.42 7.53 3.54
CA LEU A 254 1.61 6.48 2.55
C LEU A 254 3.01 6.58 1.97
N GLU A 255 3.88 5.67 2.42
CA GLU A 255 5.20 5.46 1.83
C GLU A 255 5.07 5.31 0.31
N GLN A 256 5.56 6.32 -0.41
CA GLN A 256 5.71 6.27 -1.85
C GLN A 256 6.77 5.21 -2.16
N LEU A 257 6.32 3.97 -2.32
CA LEU A 257 7.15 2.85 -2.76
C LEU A 257 7.93 3.29 -3.99
N ARG A 258 9.26 3.27 -3.88
CA ARG A 258 10.18 3.62 -4.96
C ARG A 258 11.02 2.41 -5.34
N ASN A 259 11.31 2.28 -6.63
CA ASN A 259 12.25 1.26 -7.10
C ASN A 259 13.70 1.68 -6.75
N GLU A 260 14.67 0.83 -7.07
CA GLU A 260 16.09 1.08 -6.81
C GLU A 260 16.65 2.29 -7.59
N GLU A 261 15.90 2.78 -8.58
CA GLU A 261 16.21 3.94 -9.43
C GLU A 261 15.49 5.23 -8.95
N GLY A 262 14.67 5.14 -7.89
CA GLY A 262 13.97 6.27 -7.28
C GLY A 262 12.60 6.62 -7.86
N GLU A 263 12.12 5.89 -8.88
CA GLU A 263 10.82 6.08 -9.52
C GLU A 263 9.65 5.56 -8.67
N LEU A 264 8.47 6.17 -8.82
CA LEU A 264 7.27 5.86 -8.02
C LEU A 264 6.58 4.58 -8.49
N ILE A 265 6.74 3.48 -7.75
CA ILE A 265 6.17 2.15 -8.07
C ILE A 265 4.64 2.21 -8.19
N MET A 266 3.96 2.96 -7.32
CA MET A 266 2.51 3.16 -7.39
C MET A 266 2.10 4.58 -6.97
N THR A 267 1.60 5.36 -7.92
CA THR A 267 0.73 6.52 -7.64
C THR A 267 -0.67 6.28 -8.18
N LEU A 268 -1.69 6.50 -7.35
CA LEU A 268 -3.08 6.50 -7.81
C LEU A 268 -3.29 7.60 -8.86
N PRO A 269 -4.06 7.35 -9.94
CA PRO A 269 -4.35 8.37 -10.94
C PRO A 269 -5.10 9.54 -10.31
N LYS A 270 -4.75 10.77 -10.70
CA LYS A 270 -5.41 12.01 -10.24
C LYS A 270 -6.94 11.89 -10.40
N ASN A 271 -7.70 12.40 -9.43
CA ASN A 271 -9.16 12.37 -9.41
C ASN A 271 -9.78 13.33 -10.45
N ILE A 272 -9.56 13.00 -11.72
CA ILE A 272 -10.01 13.72 -12.90
C ILE A 272 -10.74 12.69 -13.76
N ARG A 273 -11.96 13.02 -14.21
CA ARG A 273 -12.71 12.10 -15.08
C ARG A 273 -11.96 11.93 -16.40
N ARG A 274 -11.55 10.70 -16.71
CA ARG A 274 -10.97 10.35 -18.01
C ARG A 274 -11.97 10.71 -19.11
N GLU A 275 -11.48 11.30 -20.19
CA GLU A 275 -12.25 11.41 -21.42
C GLU A 275 -12.54 10.01 -21.95
N LYS A 276 -13.79 9.77 -22.36
CA LYS A 276 -14.11 8.56 -23.11
C LYS A 276 -13.47 8.67 -24.49
N LYS A 277 -12.61 7.72 -24.85
CA LYS A 277 -12.21 7.51 -26.24
C LYS A 277 -13.32 6.75 -26.97
N ILE A 278 -13.37 6.89 -28.28
CA ILE A 278 -14.14 5.97 -29.14
C ILE A 278 -13.34 4.67 -29.21
N ASP A 279 -14.03 3.55 -29.04
CA ASP A 279 -13.49 2.20 -29.18
C ASP A 279 -13.85 1.66 -30.57
N GLU A 280 -12.83 1.38 -31.38
CA GLU A 280 -12.98 0.88 -32.75
C GLU A 280 -12.64 -0.62 -32.83
N ARG A 281 -12.19 -1.24 -31.73
CA ARG A 281 -11.76 -2.64 -31.64
C ARG A 281 -12.31 -3.32 -30.37
N PRO A 282 -13.64 -3.32 -30.14
CA PRO A 282 -14.23 -3.92 -28.95
C PRO A 282 -14.07 -5.44 -28.92
N ASP A 283 -14.05 -6.02 -27.72
CA ASP A 283 -14.19 -7.45 -27.51
C ASP A 283 -15.63 -7.89 -27.87
N PHE A 284 -15.78 -8.93 -28.68
CA PHE A 284 -17.11 -9.41 -29.10
C PHE A 284 -17.24 -10.92 -29.24
N TRP A 285 -18.47 -11.41 -29.02
CA TRP A 285 -18.87 -12.78 -29.28
C TRP A 285 -19.82 -12.81 -30.48
N ILE A 286 -19.44 -13.53 -31.53
CA ILE A 286 -20.27 -13.78 -32.70
C ILE A 286 -20.74 -15.23 -32.69
N TYR A 287 -22.04 -15.45 -32.81
CA TYR A 287 -22.60 -16.80 -32.94
C TYR A 287 -23.65 -16.85 -34.04
N GLY A 288 -23.97 -18.04 -34.52
CA GLY A 288 -24.89 -18.21 -35.64
C GLY A 288 -24.83 -19.62 -36.22
N ASP A 289 -25.65 -19.89 -37.22
CA ASP A 289 -25.69 -21.19 -37.90
C ASP A 289 -24.36 -21.51 -38.63
N SER A 290 -24.21 -22.74 -39.08
CA SER A 290 -23.08 -23.13 -39.95
C SER A 290 -23.17 -22.43 -41.31
N TYR A 291 -22.03 -22.23 -41.97
CA TYR A 291 -21.90 -21.61 -43.30
C TYR A 291 -22.41 -20.16 -43.48
N VAL A 292 -22.94 -19.50 -42.45
CA VAL A 292 -23.34 -18.06 -42.53
C VAL A 292 -22.16 -17.10 -42.74
N GLY A 293 -20.91 -17.56 -42.58
CA GLY A 293 -19.70 -16.78 -42.83
C GLY A 293 -19.01 -16.19 -41.59
N LYS A 294 -19.25 -16.74 -40.39
CA LYS A 294 -18.70 -16.21 -39.12
C LYS A 294 -17.18 -16.00 -39.15
N SER A 295 -16.40 -17.05 -39.43
CA SER A 295 -14.94 -16.99 -39.45
C SER A 295 -14.43 -16.09 -40.59
N THR A 296 -15.09 -16.09 -41.76
CA THR A 296 -14.81 -15.19 -42.89
C THR A 296 -15.13 -13.72 -42.63
N PHE A 297 -15.99 -13.40 -41.65
CA PHE A 297 -16.18 -12.04 -41.15
C PHE A 297 -15.07 -11.63 -40.19
N VAL A 298 -14.69 -12.53 -39.29
CA VAL A 298 -13.63 -12.29 -38.31
C VAL A 298 -12.25 -12.18 -38.98
N ASP A 299 -12.00 -12.94 -40.04
CA ASP A 299 -10.78 -12.88 -40.88
C ASP A 299 -10.56 -11.53 -41.58
N GLN A 300 -11.54 -10.62 -41.57
CA GLN A 300 -11.36 -9.27 -42.09
C GLN A 300 -10.59 -8.37 -41.11
N PHE A 301 -10.44 -8.75 -39.84
CA PHE A 301 -9.79 -7.93 -38.81
C PHE A 301 -8.25 -8.02 -38.92
N ASP A 302 -7.58 -6.86 -38.82
CA ASP A 302 -6.14 -6.77 -39.03
C ASP A 302 -5.36 -7.27 -37.81
N ASP A 303 -4.14 -7.77 -38.00
CA ASP A 303 -3.27 -8.27 -36.92
C ASP A 303 -3.91 -9.41 -36.08
N LEU A 304 -4.67 -10.29 -36.74
CA LEU A 304 -5.45 -11.35 -36.12
C LEU A 304 -4.68 -12.68 -36.01
N LEU A 305 -4.82 -13.36 -34.88
CA LEU A 305 -4.49 -14.78 -34.69
C LEU A 305 -5.77 -15.61 -34.48
N PHE A 306 -5.97 -16.65 -35.29
CA PHE A 306 -7.01 -17.66 -35.03
C PHE A 306 -6.50 -18.79 -34.14
N LEU A 307 -7.31 -19.13 -33.14
CA LEU A 307 -7.20 -20.31 -32.29
C LEU A 307 -8.38 -21.21 -32.63
N ASN A 308 -8.17 -22.15 -33.55
CA ASN A 308 -9.24 -22.98 -34.14
C ASN A 308 -9.19 -24.42 -33.57
N THR A 309 -10.35 -25.05 -33.36
CA THR A 309 -10.48 -26.40 -32.76
C THR A 309 -11.03 -27.50 -33.68
N ASP A 310 -11.59 -27.17 -34.84
CA ASP A 310 -12.17 -28.16 -35.77
C ASP A 310 -11.30 -28.47 -37.02
N GLY A 311 -10.23 -27.71 -37.23
CA GLY A 311 -9.33 -27.81 -38.37
C GLY A 311 -9.84 -27.14 -39.65
N ASN A 312 -10.94 -26.37 -39.61
CA ASN A 312 -11.60 -25.80 -40.79
C ASN A 312 -10.98 -24.44 -41.22
N THR A 313 -9.74 -24.47 -41.70
CA THR A 313 -8.94 -23.25 -41.98
C THR A 313 -8.95 -22.80 -43.45
N ASP A 314 -9.53 -23.58 -44.36
CA ASP A 314 -9.40 -23.37 -45.83
C ASP A 314 -10.04 -22.08 -46.37
N ASN A 315 -10.80 -21.35 -45.53
CA ASN A 315 -11.59 -20.17 -45.90
C ASN A 315 -11.18 -18.90 -45.11
N THR A 316 -9.99 -18.90 -44.51
CA THR A 316 -9.41 -17.79 -43.73
C THR A 316 -7.96 -17.54 -44.15
N THR A 317 -7.53 -16.27 -44.14
CA THR A 317 -6.19 -15.84 -44.59
C THR A 317 -5.27 -15.43 -43.44
N SER A 318 -5.81 -15.14 -42.26
CA SER A 318 -5.06 -14.82 -41.04
C SER A 318 -4.31 -16.04 -40.48
N PRO A 319 -3.16 -15.87 -39.78
CA PRO A 319 -2.46 -16.94 -39.10
C PRO A 319 -3.36 -17.78 -38.18
N VAL A 320 -3.18 -19.10 -38.18
CA VAL A 320 -3.98 -20.04 -37.38
C VAL A 320 -3.08 -20.98 -36.57
N VAL A 321 -3.41 -21.16 -35.29
CA VAL A 321 -2.95 -22.29 -34.48
C VAL A 321 -4.11 -23.26 -34.28
N TYR A 322 -3.91 -24.52 -34.67
CA TYR A 322 -4.90 -25.59 -34.52
C TYR A 322 -4.75 -26.24 -33.14
N ILE A 323 -5.69 -25.92 -32.25
CA ILE A 323 -5.83 -26.48 -30.90
C ILE A 323 -6.41 -27.90 -31.00
N LYS A 324 -5.61 -28.91 -30.65
CA LYS A 324 -5.99 -30.33 -30.71
C LYS A 324 -5.16 -31.18 -29.76
N ASP A 325 -5.59 -32.42 -29.54
CA ASP A 325 -4.77 -33.40 -28.85
C ASP A 325 -3.62 -33.89 -29.76
N GLU A 326 -2.39 -33.86 -29.24
CA GLU A 326 -1.20 -34.36 -29.93
C GLU A 326 -0.75 -35.68 -29.29
N VAL A 327 -0.52 -36.71 -30.11
CA VAL A 327 -0.10 -38.04 -29.63
C VAL A 327 1.25 -38.40 -30.23
N THR A 328 2.32 -38.29 -29.43
CA THR A 328 3.66 -38.72 -29.80
C THR A 328 3.93 -40.16 -29.35
N LYS A 329 4.86 -40.84 -30.04
CA LYS A 329 5.24 -42.23 -29.75
C LYS A 329 6.71 -42.30 -29.36
N GLU A 330 6.98 -42.39 -28.06
CA GLU A 330 8.30 -42.59 -27.50
C GLU A 330 8.53 -44.12 -27.33
N GLY A 331 8.95 -44.75 -28.43
CA GLY A 331 9.20 -46.19 -28.51
C GLY A 331 7.92 -47.03 -28.38
N ARG A 332 7.63 -47.51 -27.17
CA ARG A 332 6.42 -48.29 -26.85
C ARG A 332 5.36 -47.50 -26.07
N ILE A 333 5.68 -46.28 -25.62
CA ILE A 333 4.78 -45.44 -24.83
C ILE A 333 4.20 -44.36 -25.74
N THR A 334 2.87 -44.23 -25.75
CA THR A 334 2.17 -43.08 -26.34
C THR A 334 2.05 -41.98 -25.30
N LYS A 335 2.63 -40.81 -25.58
CA LYS A 335 2.43 -39.61 -24.77
C LYS A 335 1.36 -38.76 -25.46
N ARG A 336 0.27 -38.47 -24.75
CA ARG A 336 -0.77 -37.52 -25.18
C ARG A 336 -0.46 -36.17 -24.54
N LYS A 337 -0.58 -35.11 -25.31
CA LYS A 337 -0.69 -33.72 -24.87
C LYS A 337 -2.10 -33.27 -25.21
N PHE A 338 -2.80 -32.66 -24.27
CA PHE A 338 -4.19 -32.26 -24.48
C PHE A 338 -4.29 -30.91 -25.19
N ALA A 339 -5.35 -30.75 -25.99
CA ALA A 339 -5.71 -29.49 -26.63
C ALA A 339 -5.78 -28.31 -25.64
N TRP A 340 -6.26 -28.55 -24.42
CA TRP A 340 -6.28 -27.54 -23.36
C TRP A 340 -4.88 -27.17 -22.84
N GLU A 341 -3.94 -28.11 -22.78
CA GLU A 341 -2.55 -27.81 -22.41
C GLU A 341 -1.89 -26.95 -23.50
N GLN A 342 -2.14 -27.27 -24.77
CA GLN A 342 -1.71 -26.44 -25.90
C GLN A 342 -2.30 -25.02 -25.83
N PHE A 343 -3.58 -24.87 -25.46
CA PHE A 343 -4.18 -23.54 -25.22
C PHE A 343 -3.54 -22.78 -24.06
N LEU A 344 -3.23 -23.45 -22.94
CA LEU A 344 -2.54 -22.85 -21.80
C LEU A 344 -1.08 -22.46 -22.13
N GLU A 345 -0.39 -23.21 -22.97
CA GLU A 345 0.93 -22.86 -23.51
C GLU A 345 0.84 -21.63 -24.41
N ILE A 346 -0.11 -21.56 -25.35
CA ILE A 346 -0.33 -20.39 -26.24
C ILE A 346 -0.56 -19.11 -25.42
N ILE A 347 -1.38 -19.17 -24.35
CA ILE A 347 -1.55 -18.01 -23.45
C ILE A 347 -0.24 -17.63 -22.74
N SER A 348 0.64 -18.59 -22.47
CA SER A 348 1.94 -18.34 -21.82
C SER A 348 2.98 -17.77 -22.79
N GLU A 349 2.91 -18.14 -24.07
CA GLU A 349 3.72 -17.57 -25.15
C GLU A 349 3.32 -16.10 -25.38
N LEU A 350 2.01 -15.84 -25.53
CA LEU A 350 1.40 -14.51 -25.64
C LEU A 350 1.61 -13.60 -24.41
N GLU A 351 1.96 -14.15 -23.24
CA GLU A 351 2.37 -13.34 -22.07
C GLU A 351 3.80 -12.78 -22.20
N THR A 352 4.61 -13.34 -23.09
CA THR A 352 6.03 -12.98 -23.30
C THR A 352 6.32 -12.44 -24.70
N ASP A 353 5.39 -12.60 -25.63
CA ASP A 353 5.49 -12.18 -27.03
C ASP A 353 5.59 -10.65 -27.16
N THR A 354 6.63 -10.22 -27.85
CA THR A 354 6.89 -8.81 -28.19
C THR A 354 7.24 -8.63 -29.67
N GLU A 355 7.18 -9.71 -30.47
CA GLU A 355 7.69 -9.75 -31.85
C GLU A 355 6.63 -10.03 -32.91
N SER A 356 5.54 -10.73 -32.58
CA SER A 356 4.51 -11.13 -33.57
C SER A 356 3.71 -9.97 -34.17
N GLY A 357 3.52 -8.89 -33.39
CA GLY A 357 2.70 -7.73 -33.75
C GLY A 357 1.18 -7.96 -33.72
N PHE A 358 0.69 -9.11 -33.25
CA PHE A 358 -0.74 -9.41 -33.12
C PHE A 358 -1.48 -8.38 -32.23
N LYS A 359 -2.74 -8.10 -32.57
CA LYS A 359 -3.61 -7.18 -31.81
C LYS A 359 -5.01 -7.74 -31.55
N ALA A 360 -5.40 -8.78 -32.28
CA ALA A 360 -6.66 -9.50 -32.07
C ALA A 360 -6.43 -11.01 -32.00
N ILE A 361 -7.24 -11.71 -31.20
CA ILE A 361 -7.22 -13.16 -31.05
C ILE A 361 -8.66 -13.67 -31.17
N ALA A 362 -8.90 -14.51 -32.17
CA ALA A 362 -10.19 -15.16 -32.40
C ALA A 362 -10.15 -16.64 -31.98
N ILE A 363 -10.98 -17.02 -31.02
CA ILE A 363 -11.23 -18.42 -30.70
C ILE A 363 -12.39 -18.90 -31.57
N ASP A 364 -12.11 -19.78 -32.53
CA ASP A 364 -13.16 -20.45 -33.29
C ASP A 364 -13.70 -21.66 -32.50
N LEU A 365 -15.02 -21.79 -32.48
CA LEU A 365 -15.77 -22.79 -31.71
C LEU A 365 -15.42 -22.82 -30.22
N PHE A 366 -15.75 -21.72 -29.54
CA PHE A 366 -15.57 -21.53 -28.10
C PHE A 366 -16.20 -22.65 -27.23
N GLU A 367 -17.26 -23.29 -27.71
CA GLU A 367 -17.87 -24.48 -27.12
C GLU A 367 -16.98 -25.73 -27.15
N ASP A 368 -16.21 -25.96 -28.21
CA ASP A 368 -15.34 -27.12 -28.36
C ASP A 368 -14.08 -26.93 -27.50
N LEU A 369 -13.55 -25.70 -27.43
CA LEU A 369 -12.52 -25.31 -26.44
C LEU A 369 -12.99 -25.53 -24.99
N ARG A 370 -14.27 -25.25 -24.71
CA ARG A 370 -14.88 -25.49 -23.39
C ARG A 370 -14.98 -26.99 -23.06
N GLU A 371 -15.15 -27.86 -24.06
CA GLU A 371 -15.11 -29.31 -23.87
C GLU A 371 -13.68 -29.85 -23.72
N HIS A 372 -12.70 -29.32 -24.44
CA HIS A 372 -11.28 -29.65 -24.23
C HIS A 372 -10.82 -29.37 -22.79
N CYS A 373 -11.29 -28.27 -22.18
CA CYS A 373 -11.07 -27.98 -20.76
C CYS A 373 -11.68 -29.04 -19.83
N ARG A 374 -12.88 -29.55 -20.16
CA ARG A 374 -13.58 -30.58 -19.38
C ARG A 374 -12.80 -31.90 -19.41
N ILE A 375 -12.41 -32.35 -20.60
CA ILE A 375 -11.61 -33.56 -20.82
C ILE A 375 -10.27 -33.50 -20.07
N TYR A 376 -9.57 -32.37 -20.13
CA TYR A 376 -8.31 -32.18 -19.40
C TYR A 376 -8.48 -32.28 -17.88
N VAL A 377 -9.50 -31.62 -17.32
CA VAL A 377 -9.77 -31.68 -15.88
C VAL A 377 -10.21 -33.08 -15.44
N PHE A 378 -10.84 -33.87 -16.31
CA PHE A 378 -11.22 -35.26 -16.04
C PHE A 378 -10.00 -36.17 -15.94
N ASP A 379 -9.14 -36.17 -16.96
CA ASP A 379 -7.90 -36.97 -16.99
C ASP A 379 -7.01 -36.66 -15.77
N LYS A 380 -6.79 -35.36 -15.51
CA LYS A 380 -6.00 -34.83 -14.39
C LYS A 380 -6.50 -35.24 -13.00
N ASN A 381 -7.77 -35.64 -12.85
CA ASN A 381 -8.35 -36.11 -11.59
C ASN A 381 -8.75 -37.60 -11.61
N GLY A 382 -8.60 -38.30 -12.74
CA GLY A 382 -9.04 -39.69 -12.90
C GLY A 382 -10.57 -39.86 -12.87
N TRP A 383 -11.32 -38.95 -13.50
CA TRP A 383 -12.79 -38.97 -13.56
C TRP A 383 -13.29 -39.33 -14.96
N GLU A 384 -14.48 -39.95 -15.03
CA GLU A 384 -15.20 -40.17 -16.30
C GLU A 384 -16.36 -39.19 -16.47
N HIS A 385 -16.88 -38.63 -15.37
CA HIS A 385 -18.00 -37.68 -15.36
C HIS A 385 -17.90 -36.66 -14.21
N GLU A 386 -18.55 -35.50 -14.32
CA GLU A 386 -18.47 -34.43 -13.30
C GLU A 386 -18.98 -34.84 -11.91
N SER A 387 -19.75 -35.92 -11.81
CA SER A 387 -20.20 -36.52 -10.54
C SER A 387 -19.07 -37.00 -9.65
N ASP A 388 -17.95 -37.40 -10.24
CA ASP A 388 -16.98 -38.30 -9.61
C ASP A 388 -16.10 -37.54 -8.61
N GLY A 389 -15.93 -36.24 -8.81
CA GLY A 389 -15.38 -35.31 -7.82
C GLY A 389 -16.28 -35.08 -6.60
N GLY A 390 -17.51 -35.62 -6.59
CA GLY A 390 -18.51 -35.42 -5.55
C GLY A 390 -19.39 -34.18 -5.76
N TYR A 391 -20.39 -34.02 -4.88
CA TYR A 391 -21.50 -33.07 -5.04
C TYR A 391 -21.09 -31.65 -5.48
N GLY A 392 -21.35 -31.33 -6.76
CA GLY A 392 -21.05 -30.03 -7.39
C GLY A 392 -19.57 -29.74 -7.68
N LYS A 393 -18.62 -30.56 -7.19
CA LYS A 393 -17.18 -30.26 -7.24
C LYS A 393 -16.59 -30.35 -8.65
N GLY A 394 -16.94 -31.37 -9.44
CA GLY A 394 -16.42 -31.51 -10.81
C GLY A 394 -16.74 -30.29 -11.67
N TRP A 395 -18.02 -29.94 -11.78
CA TRP A 395 -18.49 -28.71 -12.45
C TRP A 395 -17.81 -27.44 -11.92
N ALA A 396 -17.54 -27.35 -10.62
CA ALA A 396 -16.87 -26.18 -10.03
C ALA A 396 -15.38 -26.10 -10.43
N MET A 397 -14.66 -27.22 -10.49
CA MET A 397 -13.27 -27.26 -10.96
C MET A 397 -13.17 -26.89 -12.43
N VAL A 398 -13.94 -27.54 -13.32
CA VAL A 398 -13.91 -27.24 -14.77
C VAL A 398 -14.26 -25.78 -15.04
N LYS A 399 -15.29 -25.23 -14.35
CA LYS A 399 -15.62 -23.81 -14.46
C LYS A 399 -14.50 -22.89 -13.97
N THR A 400 -13.78 -23.27 -12.91
CA THR A 400 -12.70 -22.44 -12.35
C THR A 400 -11.49 -22.43 -13.28
N GLU A 401 -11.08 -23.60 -13.79
CA GLU A 401 -10.00 -23.76 -14.77
C GLU A 401 -10.29 -22.92 -16.03
N PHE A 402 -11.45 -23.13 -16.66
CA PHE A 402 -11.84 -22.42 -17.87
C PHE A 402 -11.90 -20.90 -17.66
N ASN A 403 -12.59 -20.46 -16.60
CA ASN A 403 -12.75 -19.03 -16.33
C ASN A 403 -11.43 -18.35 -15.94
N ASN A 404 -10.43 -19.09 -15.44
CA ASN A 404 -9.11 -18.54 -15.14
C ASN A 404 -8.27 -18.38 -16.42
N ALA A 405 -8.25 -19.36 -17.32
CA ALA A 405 -7.55 -19.25 -18.59
C ALA A 405 -8.11 -18.11 -19.47
N ILE A 406 -9.44 -17.99 -19.58
CA ILE A 406 -10.09 -16.91 -20.34
C ILE A 406 -9.83 -15.52 -19.72
N LYS A 407 -9.75 -15.40 -18.39
CA LYS A 407 -9.32 -14.15 -17.74
C LYS A 407 -7.85 -13.83 -18.01
N ARG A 408 -6.96 -14.83 -17.95
CA ARG A 408 -5.53 -14.68 -18.21
C ARG A 408 -5.32 -14.12 -19.62
N LEU A 409 -5.94 -14.74 -20.63
CA LEU A 409 -5.94 -14.27 -22.02
C LEU A 409 -6.49 -12.83 -22.17
N LYS A 410 -7.64 -12.49 -21.55
CA LYS A 410 -8.19 -11.13 -21.62
C LYS A 410 -7.29 -10.08 -20.94
N ASN A 411 -6.59 -10.44 -19.88
CA ASN A 411 -5.72 -9.51 -19.15
C ASN A 411 -4.48 -9.07 -19.97
N LEU A 412 -4.15 -9.75 -21.06
CA LEU A 412 -3.02 -9.40 -21.94
C LEU A 412 -3.30 -8.15 -22.79
N GLY A 413 -4.56 -7.74 -22.95
CA GLY A 413 -4.94 -6.50 -23.64
C GLY A 413 -5.14 -6.60 -25.16
N TYR A 414 -5.03 -7.80 -25.75
CA TYR A 414 -5.49 -8.06 -27.12
C TYR A 414 -7.02 -7.93 -27.22
N GLN A 415 -7.51 -7.58 -28.41
CA GLN A 415 -8.94 -7.69 -28.75
C GLN A 415 -9.34 -9.17 -28.82
N ILE A 416 -10.25 -9.61 -27.96
CA ILE A 416 -10.69 -11.00 -27.89
C ILE A 416 -12.01 -11.18 -28.64
N ILE A 417 -12.01 -12.10 -29.60
CA ILE A 417 -13.17 -12.48 -30.41
C ILE A 417 -13.51 -13.94 -30.12
N TYR A 418 -14.76 -14.23 -29.80
CA TYR A 418 -15.26 -15.60 -29.64
C TYR A 418 -16.21 -15.94 -30.79
N ILE A 419 -16.11 -17.14 -31.35
CA ILE A 419 -17.03 -17.66 -32.37
C ILE A 419 -17.75 -18.91 -31.84
N SER A 420 -19.06 -19.00 -32.08
CA SER A 420 -19.88 -20.18 -31.72
C SER A 420 -20.91 -20.57 -32.78
N LYS A 421 -21.30 -21.85 -32.78
CA LYS A 421 -22.53 -22.35 -33.42
C LYS A 421 -23.75 -21.86 -32.64
N GLU A 422 -24.91 -21.76 -33.30
CA GLU A 422 -26.19 -21.50 -32.62
C GLU A 422 -26.98 -22.78 -32.36
N VAL A 423 -27.74 -22.78 -31.27
CA VAL A 423 -28.78 -23.76 -30.98
C VAL A 423 -30.13 -23.06 -31.05
N LYS A 424 -31.09 -23.74 -31.67
CA LYS A 424 -32.48 -23.29 -31.84
C LYS A 424 -33.33 -24.00 -30.80
N SER A 425 -33.97 -23.25 -29.90
CA SER A 425 -34.85 -23.80 -28.87
C SER A 425 -36.24 -23.19 -28.95
N GLU A 426 -37.28 -24.00 -28.78
CA GLU A 426 -38.66 -23.52 -28.86
C GLU A 426 -39.21 -23.20 -27.46
N THR A 427 -39.98 -22.12 -27.37
CA THR A 427 -40.68 -21.72 -26.14
C THR A 427 -42.14 -21.40 -26.46
N THR A 428 -43.03 -22.24 -25.95
CA THR A 428 -44.48 -22.01 -26.03
C THR A 428 -44.87 -20.87 -25.09
N LEU A 429 -45.36 -19.77 -25.65
CA LEU A 429 -45.87 -18.64 -24.89
C LEU A 429 -47.22 -18.98 -24.24
N LYS A 430 -47.62 -18.25 -23.19
CA LYS A 430 -48.89 -18.46 -22.47
C LYS A 430 -50.16 -18.39 -23.35
N GLY A 431 -50.07 -17.86 -24.56
CA GLY A 431 -51.13 -17.84 -25.57
C GLY A 431 -51.03 -18.93 -26.64
N GLY A 432 -50.27 -20.02 -26.40
CA GLY A 432 -50.11 -21.15 -27.33
C GLY A 432 -49.14 -20.92 -28.50
N ALA A 433 -48.82 -19.66 -28.83
CA ALA A 433 -47.85 -19.33 -29.86
C ALA A 433 -46.43 -19.85 -29.50
N ILE A 434 -45.87 -20.69 -30.36
CA ILE A 434 -44.49 -21.17 -30.27
C ILE A 434 -43.55 -20.05 -30.75
N ARG A 435 -42.47 -19.79 -30.02
CA ARG A 435 -41.40 -18.87 -30.42
C ARG A 435 -40.06 -19.57 -30.41
N THR A 436 -39.36 -19.55 -31.54
CA THR A 436 -37.98 -20.03 -31.65
C THR A 436 -37.03 -18.98 -31.06
N ASN A 437 -36.18 -19.41 -30.14
CA ASN A 437 -35.06 -18.66 -29.59
C ASN A 437 -33.76 -19.14 -30.25
N PHE A 438 -32.82 -18.21 -30.40
CA PHE A 438 -31.49 -18.45 -30.94
C PHE A 438 -30.45 -18.13 -29.87
N ILE A 439 -29.77 -19.16 -29.38
CA ILE A 439 -28.74 -19.08 -28.32
C ILE A 439 -27.41 -19.63 -28.84
N PRO A 440 -26.24 -19.22 -28.31
CA PRO A 440 -24.98 -19.90 -28.61
C PRO A 440 -24.98 -21.32 -28.04
N ASN A 441 -24.19 -22.21 -28.64
CA ASN A 441 -24.07 -23.64 -28.26
C ASN A 441 -23.26 -23.88 -26.97
N ILE A 442 -23.60 -23.21 -25.87
CA ILE A 442 -22.87 -23.33 -24.60
C ILE A 442 -23.79 -23.15 -23.39
N ASP A 443 -23.41 -23.68 -22.22
CA ASP A 443 -24.24 -23.66 -21.03
C ASP A 443 -24.45 -22.24 -20.46
N ASP A 444 -25.63 -21.97 -19.88
CA ASP A 444 -26.00 -20.66 -19.33
C ASP A 444 -24.95 -20.07 -18.37
N LYS A 445 -24.26 -20.89 -17.56
CA LYS A 445 -23.30 -20.40 -16.55
C LYS A 445 -21.98 -19.98 -17.18
N THR A 446 -21.61 -20.57 -18.32
CA THR A 446 -20.48 -20.14 -19.15
C THR A 446 -20.89 -18.98 -20.06
N ALA A 447 -22.07 -19.02 -20.69
CA ALA A 447 -22.60 -17.92 -21.49
C ALA A 447 -22.70 -16.60 -20.71
N ASN A 448 -23.23 -16.63 -19.48
CA ASN A 448 -23.29 -15.45 -18.59
C ASN A 448 -21.90 -14.97 -18.12
N PHE A 449 -20.87 -15.83 -18.16
CA PHE A 449 -19.49 -15.41 -17.92
C PHE A 449 -18.88 -14.74 -19.16
N THR A 450 -19.02 -15.35 -20.34
CA THR A 450 -18.51 -14.82 -21.61
C THR A 450 -19.15 -13.48 -21.99
N THR A 451 -20.46 -13.29 -21.76
CA THR A 451 -21.09 -11.96 -21.92
C THR A 451 -20.54 -10.90 -20.96
N GLY A 452 -19.87 -11.30 -19.88
CA GLY A 452 -19.13 -10.41 -18.99
C GLY A 452 -17.71 -10.12 -19.44
N THR A 453 -17.09 -11.00 -20.25
CA THR A 453 -15.75 -10.80 -20.80
C THR A 453 -15.73 -10.03 -22.13
N VAL A 454 -16.88 -9.80 -22.77
CA VAL A 454 -17.03 -8.98 -24.00
C VAL A 454 -17.75 -7.65 -23.76
N ASP A 455 -17.63 -6.74 -24.72
CA ASP A 455 -18.40 -5.50 -24.81
C ASP A 455 -19.68 -5.67 -25.65
N LEU A 456 -19.72 -6.70 -26.50
CA LEU A 456 -20.83 -7.00 -27.41
C LEU A 456 -21.05 -8.51 -27.67
N THR A 457 -22.30 -8.94 -27.81
CA THR A 457 -22.66 -10.26 -28.36
C THR A 457 -23.66 -10.09 -29.50
N VAL A 458 -23.31 -10.58 -30.69
CA VAL A 458 -24.06 -10.46 -31.95
C VAL A 458 -24.38 -11.83 -32.54
N ARG A 459 -25.53 -11.92 -33.23
CA ARG A 459 -25.90 -13.10 -34.01
C ARG A 459 -25.69 -12.85 -35.50
N ALA A 460 -24.94 -13.71 -36.17
CA ALA A 460 -24.84 -13.76 -37.63
C ALA A 460 -25.92 -14.69 -38.20
N PHE A 461 -26.64 -14.23 -39.22
CA PHE A 461 -27.71 -15.00 -39.87
C PHE A 461 -27.84 -14.64 -41.35
N ILE A 462 -28.62 -15.44 -42.08
CA ILE A 462 -29.03 -15.15 -43.46
C ILE A 462 -30.51 -14.76 -43.45
N ASN A 463 -30.88 -13.68 -44.13
CA ASN A 463 -32.28 -13.22 -44.22
C ASN A 463 -33.09 -13.99 -45.28
N GLY A 464 -34.35 -13.61 -45.50
CA GLY A 464 -35.21 -14.26 -46.50
C GLY A 464 -34.75 -14.08 -47.94
N ASP A 465 -33.97 -13.03 -48.20
CA ASP A 465 -33.50 -12.59 -49.51
C ASP A 465 -32.09 -13.13 -49.85
N GLY A 466 -31.46 -13.86 -48.91
CA GLY A 466 -30.16 -14.51 -49.06
C GLY A 466 -28.95 -13.69 -48.56
N GLU A 467 -29.19 -12.50 -48.03
CA GLU A 467 -28.16 -11.57 -47.54
C GLU A 467 -27.64 -12.00 -46.15
N ARG A 468 -26.35 -11.82 -45.91
CA ARG A 468 -25.68 -12.16 -44.63
C ARG A 468 -25.65 -10.94 -43.72
N LEU A 469 -26.35 -11.03 -42.58
CA LEU A 469 -26.55 -9.91 -41.66
C LEU A 469 -26.05 -10.21 -40.24
N LEU A 470 -25.68 -9.15 -39.52
CA LEU A 470 -25.45 -9.16 -38.08
C LEU A 470 -26.64 -8.54 -37.34
N GLN A 471 -27.15 -9.23 -36.33
CA GLN A 471 -28.15 -8.69 -35.39
C GLN A 471 -27.45 -7.85 -34.33
N LEU A 472 -27.55 -6.52 -34.46
CA LEU A 472 -26.92 -5.55 -33.55
C LEU A 472 -27.80 -5.21 -32.34
N SER A 473 -29.11 -5.07 -32.55
CA SER A 473 -30.05 -4.73 -31.47
C SER A 473 -30.56 -5.95 -30.69
N LYS A 474 -30.94 -5.72 -29.44
CA LYS A 474 -31.36 -6.77 -28.50
C LYS A 474 -32.82 -7.18 -28.70
N GLN A 475 -33.03 -8.28 -29.43
CA GLN A 475 -34.35 -8.91 -29.56
C GLN A 475 -34.69 -9.83 -28.38
N ARG A 476 -35.97 -10.13 -28.16
CA ARG A 476 -36.44 -10.95 -27.01
C ARG A 476 -36.14 -12.45 -27.12
N ASN A 477 -35.78 -12.94 -28.31
CA ASN A 477 -35.52 -14.35 -28.62
C ASN A 477 -34.16 -14.56 -29.31
N VAL A 478 -33.27 -13.57 -29.23
CA VAL A 478 -31.89 -13.65 -29.68
C VAL A 478 -31.02 -13.36 -28.46
N PHE A 479 -30.15 -14.29 -28.10
CA PHE A 479 -29.18 -14.08 -27.03
C PHE A 479 -28.14 -13.04 -27.47
N GLY A 480 -28.18 -11.82 -26.93
CA GLY A 480 -27.19 -10.81 -27.29
C GLY A 480 -27.53 -9.37 -26.91
N GLY A 481 -26.96 -8.45 -27.69
CA GLY A 481 -26.78 -7.05 -27.36
C GLY A 481 -25.44 -6.79 -26.70
N GLY A 482 -25.18 -5.54 -26.31
CA GLY A 482 -23.90 -5.13 -25.72
C GLY A 482 -23.98 -3.81 -24.98
N ARG A 483 -22.83 -3.17 -24.80
CA ARG A 483 -22.69 -1.87 -24.11
C ARG A 483 -22.96 -0.67 -25.03
N PHE A 484 -23.12 -0.92 -26.34
CA PHE A 484 -23.38 0.08 -27.37
C PHE A 484 -24.89 0.21 -27.67
N ASN A 485 -25.35 1.45 -27.85
CA ASN A 485 -26.72 1.75 -28.28
C ASN A 485 -26.69 2.00 -29.80
N PHE A 486 -26.76 0.94 -30.59
CA PHE A 486 -26.83 1.02 -32.06
C PHE A 486 -28.02 1.84 -32.54
N LEU A 487 -27.88 2.42 -33.73
CA LEU A 487 -28.94 3.19 -34.37
C LEU A 487 -29.81 2.31 -35.27
N ASN A 488 -29.17 1.35 -35.94
CA ASN A 488 -29.82 0.35 -36.78
C ASN A 488 -29.94 -1.00 -36.05
N ASP A 489 -30.98 -1.78 -36.37
CA ASP A 489 -31.21 -3.10 -35.76
C ASP A 489 -30.23 -4.17 -36.29
N THR A 490 -29.77 -4.01 -37.53
CA THR A 490 -28.89 -4.91 -38.28
C THR A 490 -27.92 -4.15 -39.19
N CYS A 491 -26.78 -4.74 -39.52
CA CYS A 491 -25.89 -4.33 -40.62
C CYS A 491 -25.50 -5.54 -41.48
N GLU A 492 -24.83 -5.33 -42.63
CA GLU A 492 -24.24 -6.45 -43.38
C GLU A 492 -23.13 -7.14 -42.57
N LEU A 493 -22.82 -8.38 -42.94
CA LEU A 493 -21.73 -9.17 -42.37
C LEU A 493 -20.36 -8.70 -42.92
N ASN A 494 -20.03 -7.42 -42.68
CA ASN A 494 -18.83 -6.74 -43.19
C ASN A 494 -18.18 -5.87 -42.10
N LYS A 495 -16.86 -6.01 -41.92
CA LYS A 495 -16.07 -5.24 -40.93
C LYS A 495 -16.27 -3.73 -41.04
N ASN A 496 -16.31 -3.19 -42.27
CA ASN A 496 -16.36 -1.75 -42.49
C ASN A 496 -17.72 -1.14 -42.06
N GLU A 497 -18.83 -1.86 -42.27
CA GLU A 497 -20.14 -1.43 -41.78
C GLU A 497 -20.25 -1.57 -40.27
N PHE A 498 -19.81 -2.71 -39.73
CA PHE A 498 -19.83 -3.00 -38.30
C PHE A 498 -19.06 -1.94 -37.50
N VAL A 499 -17.88 -1.53 -37.96
CA VAL A 499 -17.09 -0.44 -37.33
C VAL A 499 -17.80 0.92 -37.50
N GLN A 500 -18.44 1.20 -38.63
CA GLN A 500 -19.22 2.44 -38.80
C GLN A 500 -20.40 2.53 -37.82
N GLU A 501 -21.17 1.46 -37.65
CA GLU A 501 -22.27 1.39 -36.68
C GLU A 501 -21.79 1.50 -35.23
N LEU A 502 -20.68 0.83 -34.87
CA LEU A 502 -20.05 0.99 -33.54
C LEU A 502 -19.67 2.45 -33.26
N VAL A 503 -19.00 3.10 -34.23
CA VAL A 503 -18.57 4.50 -34.12
C VAL A 503 -19.78 5.45 -34.07
N ALA A 504 -20.86 5.17 -34.82
CA ALA A 504 -22.10 5.93 -34.78
C ALA A 504 -22.83 5.81 -33.42
N ALA A 505 -22.98 4.59 -32.90
CA ALA A 505 -23.57 4.28 -31.60
C ALA A 505 -22.86 5.03 -30.45
N GLN A 506 -21.53 5.08 -30.50
CA GLN A 506 -20.70 5.77 -29.51
C GLN A 506 -20.78 7.29 -29.64
N LYS A 507 -20.68 7.85 -30.86
CA LYS A 507 -20.84 9.30 -31.11
C LYS A 507 -22.23 9.81 -30.67
N ALA A 508 -23.29 9.07 -30.98
CA ALA A 508 -24.65 9.37 -30.52
C ALA A 508 -24.79 9.32 -28.99
N SER A 509 -24.11 8.38 -28.34
CA SER A 509 -24.06 8.29 -26.87
C SER A 509 -23.27 9.44 -26.22
N HIS A 510 -22.20 9.91 -26.86
CA HIS A 510 -21.41 11.07 -26.39
C HIS A 510 -22.21 12.38 -26.41
N ALA A 511 -22.92 12.67 -27.51
CA ALA A 511 -23.72 13.89 -27.65
C ALA A 511 -24.85 14.00 -26.59
N LYS A 512 -25.40 12.85 -26.16
CA LYS A 512 -26.40 12.76 -25.08
C LYS A 512 -25.84 13.01 -23.67
N VAL A 513 -24.51 12.99 -23.49
CA VAL A 513 -23.83 13.30 -22.22
C VAL A 513 -23.42 14.77 -22.15
N THR A 514 -22.73 15.29 -23.18
CA THR A 514 -22.24 16.67 -23.20
C THR A 514 -23.35 17.72 -23.11
N SER A 515 -24.53 17.40 -23.65
CA SER A 515 -25.75 18.22 -23.54
C SER A 515 -26.34 18.27 -22.13
N LYS A 516 -26.10 17.28 -21.26
CA LYS A 516 -26.53 17.29 -19.85
C LYS A 516 -25.56 18.03 -18.95
N THR A 517 -24.25 17.85 -19.13
CA THR A 517 -23.23 18.45 -18.25
C THR A 517 -23.28 19.99 -18.21
N LYS A 518 -23.67 20.63 -19.32
CA LYS A 518 -23.80 22.10 -19.42
C LYS A 518 -24.88 22.74 -18.53
N LYS A 519 -25.72 21.96 -17.82
CA LYS A 519 -26.80 22.48 -16.95
C LYS A 519 -26.53 22.41 -15.44
N GLN A 520 -25.36 21.95 -14.99
CA GLN A 520 -25.08 21.73 -13.56
C GLN A 520 -23.64 22.13 -13.15
N VAL A 521 -23.19 23.33 -13.55
CA VAL A 521 -22.01 23.98 -12.94
C VAL A 521 -22.24 25.49 -12.84
N GLU A 522 -22.81 25.93 -11.72
CA GLU A 522 -22.62 27.30 -11.20
C GLU A 522 -21.84 27.17 -9.88
N PRO A 523 -20.84 28.03 -9.63
CA PRO A 523 -19.99 27.92 -8.45
C PRO A 523 -20.71 28.44 -7.19
N ILE A 524 -20.67 27.66 -6.10
CA ILE A 524 -21.21 28.09 -4.81
C ILE A 524 -20.25 29.11 -4.18
N SER A 525 -20.67 30.36 -4.10
CA SER A 525 -20.02 31.40 -3.29
C SER A 525 -20.28 31.14 -1.79
N THR A 526 -19.22 31.05 -1.00
CA THR A 526 -19.32 30.90 0.47
C THR A 526 -19.56 32.25 1.14
N GLU A 527 -20.77 32.45 1.66
CA GLU A 527 -21.06 33.51 2.64
C GLU A 527 -21.54 32.93 3.98
N ILE A 528 -21.31 33.68 5.05
CA ILE A 528 -21.48 33.26 6.44
C ILE A 528 -22.84 33.76 6.95
N ILE A 529 -23.61 32.91 7.64
CA ILE A 529 -24.85 33.30 8.33
C ILE A 529 -24.88 32.69 9.73
N GLU A 530 -25.20 33.53 10.73
CA GLU A 530 -25.24 33.20 12.15
C GLU A 530 -26.61 32.66 12.62
N GLU A 531 -26.87 32.65 13.93
CA GLU A 531 -27.82 31.76 14.58
C GLU A 531 -29.31 32.22 14.69
N LYS A 532 -30.20 31.21 14.78
CA LYS A 532 -31.41 31.15 15.64
C LYS A 532 -32.66 31.99 15.20
N PRO A 533 -33.87 31.78 15.79
CA PRO A 533 -34.67 30.55 15.65
C PRO A 533 -36.23 30.76 15.61
N LYS A 534 -37.01 29.65 15.63
CA LYS A 534 -38.46 29.57 16.03
C LYS A 534 -39.50 30.17 15.02
N THR A 535 -40.79 29.78 14.93
CA THR A 535 -41.62 28.72 15.60
C THR A 535 -42.90 28.33 14.82
N LYS A 536 -43.34 27.06 14.96
CA LYS A 536 -44.73 26.52 15.11
C LYS A 536 -45.91 26.98 14.20
N ARG A 537 -46.57 25.94 13.60
CA ARG A 537 -48.04 25.64 13.54
C ARG A 537 -49.04 26.71 13.01
N GLY A 538 -50.02 26.41 12.14
CA GLY A 538 -50.39 25.17 11.43
C GLY A 538 -51.93 24.93 11.35
N ARG A 539 -52.36 23.87 10.63
CA ARG A 539 -53.76 23.35 10.47
C ARG A 539 -54.71 24.24 9.62
N LYS A 540 -55.34 23.72 8.54
CA LYS A 540 -56.47 22.74 8.39
C LYS A 540 -57.86 23.42 8.54
N LYS A 541 -58.96 22.98 7.89
CA LYS A 541 -59.24 21.82 6.99
C LYS A 541 -60.43 22.16 6.05
N LYS A 542 -60.80 21.17 5.21
CA LYS A 542 -62.15 20.74 4.79
C LYS A 542 -62.72 21.34 3.49
N GLU A 543 -63.37 20.60 2.58
CA GLU A 543 -63.45 19.14 2.22
C GLU A 543 -64.35 19.05 0.94
N SER A 544 -64.68 17.91 0.30
CA SER A 544 -64.32 16.48 0.42
C SER A 544 -64.53 15.79 -0.95
N VAL A 545 -63.77 14.73 -1.21
CA VAL A 545 -64.33 13.43 -1.65
C VAL A 545 -63.47 12.38 -0.94
N GLU A 546 -64.10 11.43 -0.24
CA GLU A 546 -63.44 10.52 0.70
C GLU A 546 -63.64 9.05 0.28
N VAL A 547 -62.67 8.22 0.64
CA VAL A 547 -62.83 6.76 0.81
C VAL A 547 -62.07 6.39 2.09
N GLU A 548 -62.82 5.91 3.07
CA GLU A 548 -62.44 5.54 4.44
C GLU A 548 -63.11 4.15 4.72
N GLU A 549 -62.81 3.30 5.73
CA GLU A 549 -62.11 3.36 7.03
C GLU A 549 -61.35 2.00 7.25
N ALA A 550 -60.29 1.87 8.07
CA ALA A 550 -60.20 1.70 9.56
C ALA A 550 -60.98 0.47 10.13
N VAL A 551 -60.50 -0.46 10.99
CA VAL A 551 -59.43 -0.61 12.04
C VAL A 551 -59.95 -0.46 13.50
N GLU A 552 -59.88 -1.53 14.33
CA GLU A 552 -59.85 -1.66 15.84
C GLU A 552 -60.54 -2.98 16.35
N GLN A 553 -60.37 -3.55 17.57
CA GLN A 553 -59.17 -3.81 18.42
C GLN A 553 -59.40 -4.89 19.57
N VAL A 554 -58.59 -5.96 19.63
CA VAL A 554 -58.13 -6.80 20.81
C VAL A 554 -59.16 -7.73 21.58
N PRO A 555 -58.91 -8.27 22.82
CA PRO A 555 -58.68 -9.70 23.28
C PRO A 555 -59.92 -10.41 23.95
N PRO A 556 -59.90 -11.53 24.77
CA PRO A 556 -58.82 -12.39 25.37
C PRO A 556 -59.06 -13.95 25.42
N GLY A 557 -58.27 -14.69 26.24
CA GLY A 557 -58.42 -16.11 26.68
C GLY A 557 -57.13 -16.97 26.48
N GLU A 558 -56.32 -17.32 27.49
CA GLU A 558 -56.45 -18.35 28.57
C GLU A 558 -56.44 -19.81 28.04
N GLU A 559 -55.66 -20.78 28.56
CA GLU A 559 -55.05 -20.98 29.90
C GLU A 559 -53.50 -21.24 29.89
N GLU A 560 -52.94 -21.59 31.07
CA GLU A 560 -51.52 -21.91 31.39
C GLU A 560 -51.13 -23.39 30.99
N THR A 561 -49.92 -23.96 31.11
CA THR A 561 -48.80 -23.85 32.10
C THR A 561 -47.41 -24.13 31.51
N GLU A 562 -46.35 -23.88 32.30
CA GLU A 562 -44.94 -24.18 31.98
C GLU A 562 -44.60 -25.69 31.96
N GLU A 563 -43.70 -26.11 31.06
CA GLU A 563 -42.57 -26.99 31.42
C GLU A 563 -41.41 -26.89 30.38
N VAL A 564 -40.30 -27.61 30.60
CA VAL A 564 -38.94 -27.26 30.11
C VAL A 564 -38.36 -28.32 29.16
N ILE A 565 -37.42 -27.98 28.25
CA ILE A 565 -36.14 -28.73 27.98
C ILE A 565 -35.26 -28.14 26.85
N GLU A 566 -34.00 -27.88 27.24
CA GLU A 566 -32.69 -27.76 26.55
C GLU A 566 -32.50 -27.41 25.04
N GLU A 567 -31.73 -26.33 24.80
CA GLU A 567 -30.72 -26.28 23.73
C GLU A 567 -29.39 -26.97 24.16
N PRO A 568 -28.67 -27.67 23.26
CA PRO A 568 -27.46 -28.43 23.62
C PRO A 568 -26.19 -27.57 23.77
N LYS A 569 -25.84 -27.21 25.02
CA LYS A 569 -24.59 -26.48 25.34
C LYS A 569 -23.32 -27.34 25.18
N ARG A 570 -22.37 -26.86 24.36
CA ARG A 570 -21.00 -27.41 24.28
C ARG A 570 -20.30 -27.31 25.66
N LYS A 571 -19.83 -28.45 26.19
CA LYS A 571 -19.18 -28.53 27.52
C LYS A 571 -17.66 -28.30 27.45
N THR A 572 -17.21 -27.10 27.83
CA THR A 572 -15.81 -26.88 28.26
C THR A 572 -15.62 -27.43 29.68
N ARG A 573 -14.59 -28.27 29.88
CA ARG A 573 -14.22 -28.80 31.22
C ARG A 573 -12.94 -28.12 31.71
N LYS A 574 -13.03 -27.40 32.83
CA LYS A 574 -11.85 -26.90 33.56
C LYS A 574 -11.10 -28.06 34.23
N ARG A 575 -9.77 -27.94 34.34
CA ARG A 575 -8.92 -28.67 35.29
C ARG A 575 -7.91 -27.68 35.86
N LYS A 576 -7.60 -27.73 37.16
CA LYS A 576 -6.64 -26.84 37.83
C LYS A 576 -5.98 -27.57 39.00
N SER A 577 -4.65 -27.66 39.00
CA SER A 577 -3.77 -28.10 40.11
C SER A 577 -4.00 -29.52 40.68
N SER A 578 -3.02 -30.22 41.27
CA SER A 578 -1.61 -29.88 41.57
C SER A 578 -0.67 -31.09 41.41
N THR A 579 0.61 -30.77 41.25
CA THR A 579 1.83 -31.60 41.39
C THR A 579 1.78 -32.80 42.36
N LYS A 580 2.48 -33.89 42.00
CA LYS A 580 3.59 -34.43 42.81
C LYS A 580 4.56 -35.34 42.02
N GLU A 581 5.81 -35.34 42.47
CA GLU A 581 6.95 -36.25 42.21
C GLU A 581 7.36 -36.67 40.78
N VAL A 582 8.68 -36.61 40.55
CA VAL A 582 9.46 -37.23 39.47
C VAL A 582 10.48 -38.15 40.13
N VAL A 583 10.77 -39.32 39.53
CA VAL A 583 11.88 -40.20 39.93
C VAL A 583 12.53 -40.77 38.65
N GLU A 584 13.84 -40.50 38.50
CA GLU A 584 14.90 -41.26 37.79
C GLU A 584 14.63 -41.82 36.36
N GLU A 585 15.36 -41.36 35.32
CA GLU A 585 16.72 -41.80 34.89
C GLU A 585 16.72 -43.11 34.06
N ALA A 586 17.51 -43.28 32.98
CA ALA A 586 18.47 -42.40 32.28
C ALA A 586 18.64 -42.82 30.78
N LYS A 587 19.57 -42.15 30.06
CA LYS A 587 20.64 -42.69 29.16
C LYS A 587 20.42 -43.99 28.34
N GLU A 588 20.97 -44.18 27.13
CA GLU A 588 21.96 -43.42 26.35
C GLU A 588 21.81 -43.68 24.82
N GLU A 589 22.85 -43.37 24.03
CA GLU A 589 22.84 -43.16 22.57
C GLU A 589 23.03 -44.42 21.67
N ASN A 590 22.73 -44.23 20.38
CA ASN A 590 23.45 -44.73 19.16
C ASN A 590 23.22 -46.12 18.50
N GLU A 591 23.27 -46.02 17.15
CA GLU A 591 23.93 -46.88 16.13
C GLU A 591 23.37 -48.25 15.68
N THR A 592 22.74 -48.20 14.49
CA THR A 592 23.03 -48.94 13.22
C THR A 592 22.98 -50.48 13.07
N GLU A 593 22.63 -50.84 11.82
CA GLU A 593 23.01 -52.05 11.03
C GLU A 593 22.28 -53.41 11.20
N ASP A 594 21.50 -53.70 10.14
CA ASP A 594 21.52 -54.90 9.27
C ASP A 594 20.80 -56.23 9.59
N GLU A 595 20.48 -56.91 8.48
CA GLU A 595 19.68 -58.16 8.30
C GLU A 595 20.53 -59.45 8.46
N PRO A 596 20.05 -60.69 8.17
CA PRO A 596 18.73 -61.31 8.40
C PRO A 596 18.85 -62.75 8.98
N LYS A 597 17.72 -63.49 9.11
CA LYS A 597 17.72 -64.95 8.87
C LYS A 597 16.37 -65.55 8.46
N ARG A 598 16.40 -66.42 7.45
CA ARG A 598 15.26 -67.19 6.91
C ARG A 598 15.14 -68.57 7.56
N THR A 599 13.94 -69.15 7.56
CA THR A 599 13.76 -70.61 7.45
C THR A 599 12.82 -70.96 6.30
N ARG A 600 12.99 -72.17 5.72
CA ARG A 600 12.21 -72.68 4.57
C ARG A 600 11.34 -73.87 4.99
N ARG A 601 10.21 -74.07 4.32
CA ARG A 601 9.61 -75.39 4.09
C ARG A 601 9.39 -75.62 2.60
N SER A 602 9.28 -76.88 2.19
CA SER A 602 9.58 -77.33 0.82
C SER A 602 8.39 -77.92 0.05
N ARG A 603 8.31 -77.55 -1.24
CA ARG A 603 7.77 -78.30 -2.40
C ARG A 603 6.75 -79.44 -2.15
N ARG A 604 5.63 -79.37 -2.86
CA ARG A 604 5.17 -80.49 -3.70
C ARG A 604 5.41 -80.16 -5.18
N LYS A 605 5.75 -81.17 -5.97
CA LYS A 605 5.50 -81.20 -7.43
C LYS A 605 4.14 -81.85 -7.65
N ASN A 606 3.50 -81.54 -8.77
CA ASN A 606 3.18 -82.52 -9.81
C ASN A 606 3.18 -81.78 -11.15
N ALA A 607 3.17 -82.54 -12.24
CA ALA A 607 3.11 -82.02 -13.60
C ALA A 607 2.22 -82.94 -14.43
N GLU A 608 1.47 -82.35 -15.36
CA GLU A 608 1.58 -82.61 -16.81
C GLU A 608 1.35 -81.28 -17.53
#